data_AF-A0A4Y2CQL4-F1
#
_entry.id   AF-A0A4Y2CQL4-F1
#
_cell.length_a   1.000
_cell.length_b   1.000
_cell.length_c   1.000
_cell.angle_alpha   90.00
_cell.angle_beta   90.00
_cell.angle_gamma   90.00
#
_symmetry.space_group_name_H-M   'P 1'
#
loop_
_entity.id
_entity.type
_entity.pdbx_description
1 polymer ?
#
loop_
_entity_poly.entity_id
_entity_poly.type
_entity_poly.pdbx_seq_one_letter_code
_entity_poly.pdbx_strand_id
1 'polypeptide(L)'
;MVKNFKKHFEKSVDEDAYLMMPVLRTTPLENGYSPAELLMGHKLRTNLSKAKKSLMPKIPEAEDRRRKELKYGVNQKKYYDKHHRVKDLQELEPGQVVWITDQRSYGRIKAKHAAPRSYLVETPRGIIRRNRFHLRPSPGQLEYVQDKERTARFPRRLLACPIFR
;
A
#
# COMPACT_ATOMS: atom_id res chain seq x y z
N MET A 1 12.32 0.28 7.30
CA MET A 1 13.46 1.03 6.73
C MET A 1 13.03 2.31 6.00
N VAL A 2 12.19 2.25 4.94
CA VAL A 2 11.80 3.43 4.13
C VAL A 2 11.13 4.56 4.95
N LYS A 3 10.25 4.22 5.90
CA LYS A 3 9.62 5.22 6.79
C LYS A 3 10.63 5.94 7.69
N ASN A 4 11.66 5.23 8.15
CA ASN A 4 12.72 5.81 8.97
C ASN A 4 13.65 6.68 8.11
N PHE A 5 13.98 6.24 6.90
CA PHE A 5 14.75 7.01 5.93
C PHE A 5 14.05 8.33 5.59
N LYS A 6 12.76 8.30 5.23
CA LYS A 6 11.98 9.50 4.92
C LYS A 6 12.01 10.50 6.09
N LYS A 7 11.78 10.02 7.32
CA LYS A 7 11.84 10.84 8.53
C LYS A 7 13.22 11.43 8.81
N HIS A 8 14.31 10.72 8.48
CA HIS A 8 15.67 11.23 8.65
C HIS A 8 16.03 12.21 7.53
N PHE A 9 15.61 11.95 6.30
CA PHE A 9 15.79 12.82 5.14
C PHE A 9 15.08 14.17 5.31
N GLU A 10 13.85 14.15 5.86
CA GLU A 10 13.11 15.37 6.20
C GLU A 10 13.75 16.16 7.35
N LYS A 11 14.57 15.51 8.19
CA LYS A 11 15.30 16.15 9.29
C LYS A 11 16.69 16.64 8.89
N SER A 12 17.31 15.98 7.92
CA SER A 12 18.60 16.35 7.35
C SER A 12 18.43 17.35 6.21
N VAL A 13 17.37 18.17 6.19
CA VAL A 13 17.27 19.25 5.19
C VAL A 13 18.39 20.28 5.42
N ASP A 14 18.90 20.37 6.65
CA ASP A 14 20.02 21.24 7.05
C ASP A 14 21.41 20.57 6.94
N GLU A 15 21.49 19.23 6.80
CA GLU A 15 22.76 18.49 6.61
C GLU A 15 22.74 17.72 5.28
N ASP A 16 23.78 17.89 4.46
CA ASP A 16 23.96 17.28 3.13
C ASP A 16 23.13 16.02 2.87
N ALA A 17 21.95 16.20 2.27
CA ALA A 17 21.01 15.13 1.89
C ALA A 17 21.69 14.00 1.09
N TYR A 18 22.82 14.29 0.45
CA TYR A 18 23.68 13.36 -0.27
C TYR A 18 24.31 12.28 0.61
N LEU A 19 24.60 12.55 1.89
CA LEU A 19 25.18 11.59 2.84
C LEU A 19 24.19 10.46 3.20
N MET A 20 22.89 10.69 3.03
CA MET A 20 21.85 9.70 3.33
C MET A 20 21.76 8.59 2.27
N MET A 21 22.15 8.88 1.02
CA MET A 21 22.10 7.90 -0.07
C MET A 21 23.06 6.71 0.13
N PRO A 22 24.33 6.90 0.54
CA PRO A 22 25.20 5.81 0.98
C PRO A 22 24.61 4.98 2.14
N VAL A 23 23.96 5.62 3.12
CA VAL A 23 23.37 4.94 4.28
C VAL A 23 22.23 4.02 3.86
N LEU A 24 21.30 4.50 3.02
CA LEU A 24 20.21 3.67 2.50
C LEU A 24 20.74 2.45 1.73
N ARG A 25 21.80 2.63 0.96
CA ARG A 25 22.40 1.57 0.13
C ARG A 25 23.16 0.52 0.93
N THR A 26 23.68 0.87 2.10
CA THR A 26 24.58 0.01 2.89
C THR A 26 23.99 -0.52 4.18
N THR A 27 22.82 -0.06 4.59
CA THR A 27 22.09 -0.59 5.75
C THR A 27 21.48 -1.97 5.42
N PRO A 28 21.75 -3.00 6.23
CA PRO A 28 21.18 -4.33 5.99
C PRO A 28 19.66 -4.32 6.24
N LEU A 29 18.91 -4.98 5.37
CA LEU A 29 17.50 -5.26 5.56
C LEU A 29 17.33 -6.40 6.58
N GLU A 30 16.07 -6.73 6.90
CA GLU A 30 15.73 -7.85 7.79
C GLU A 30 16.18 -9.22 7.25
N ASN A 31 16.47 -9.30 5.94
CA ASN A 31 17.08 -10.46 5.29
C ASN A 31 18.60 -10.62 5.60
N GLY A 32 19.23 -9.60 6.20
CA GLY A 32 20.65 -9.54 6.52
C GLY A 32 21.54 -8.96 5.41
N TYR A 33 20.98 -8.61 4.25
CA TYR A 33 21.69 -8.03 3.11
C TYR A 33 21.29 -6.57 2.88
N SER A 34 22.25 -5.73 2.50
CA SER A 34 21.98 -4.36 2.10
C SER A 34 21.52 -4.26 0.64
N PRO A 35 20.80 -3.19 0.25
CA PRO A 35 20.37 -3.01 -1.14
C PRO A 35 21.51 -3.04 -2.15
N ALA A 36 22.67 -2.47 -1.80
CA ALA A 36 23.86 -2.51 -2.65
C ALA A 36 24.41 -3.92 -2.84
N GLU A 37 24.40 -4.75 -1.78
CA GLU A 37 24.82 -6.15 -1.88
C GLU A 37 23.86 -6.98 -2.73
N LEU A 38 22.55 -6.73 -2.61
CA LEU A 38 21.55 -7.42 -3.42
C LEU A 38 21.67 -7.07 -4.90
N LEU A 39 21.99 -5.81 -5.22
CA LEU A 39 22.10 -5.31 -6.59
C LEU A 39 23.46 -5.62 -7.23
N MET A 40 24.56 -5.44 -6.50
CA MET A 40 25.94 -5.49 -7.03
C MET A 40 26.77 -6.67 -6.51
N GLY A 41 26.24 -7.49 -5.61
CA GLY A 41 26.93 -8.70 -5.11
C GLY A 41 28.12 -8.42 -4.19
N HIS A 42 28.34 -7.18 -3.74
CA HIS A 42 29.43 -6.79 -2.85
C HIS A 42 29.04 -5.62 -1.93
N LYS A 43 29.78 -5.44 -0.84
CA LYS A 43 29.61 -4.31 0.08
C LYS A 43 30.31 -3.07 -0.46
N LEU A 44 29.60 -1.94 -0.46
CA LEU A 44 30.20 -0.65 -0.78
C LEU A 44 31.19 -0.19 0.30
N ARG A 45 32.23 0.52 -0.16
CA ARG A 45 33.14 1.28 0.70
C ARG A 45 32.40 2.51 1.27
N THR A 46 32.51 2.69 2.57
CA THR A 46 31.86 3.78 3.33
C THR A 46 32.90 4.50 4.18
N ASN A 47 32.54 5.64 4.77
CA ASN A 47 33.41 6.40 5.67
C ASN A 47 33.84 5.60 6.92
N LEU A 48 33.06 4.59 7.30
CA LEU A 48 33.44 3.64 8.34
C LEU A 48 34.50 2.65 7.83
N SER A 49 35.55 2.44 8.64
CA SER A 49 36.58 1.45 8.35
C SER A 49 35.96 0.04 8.32
N LYS A 50 36.28 -0.72 7.28
CA LYS A 50 35.82 -2.11 7.10
C LYS A 50 37.00 -2.98 6.71
N ALA A 51 36.97 -4.24 7.15
CA ALA A 51 37.96 -5.22 6.74
C ALA A 51 37.92 -5.41 5.21
N LYS A 52 39.10 -5.39 4.55
CA LYS A 52 39.20 -5.56 3.09
C LYS A 52 38.53 -6.85 2.58
N LYS A 53 38.59 -7.93 3.37
CA LYS A 53 37.92 -9.22 3.10
C LYS A 53 36.38 -9.12 3.02
N SER A 54 35.77 -8.13 3.68
CA SER A 54 34.32 -7.89 3.68
C SER A 54 33.84 -7.15 2.41
N LEU A 55 34.76 -6.46 1.72
CA LEU A 55 34.48 -5.75 0.46
C LEU A 55 34.58 -6.67 -0.76
N MET A 56 35.15 -7.87 -0.62
CA MET A 56 35.19 -8.84 -1.71
C MET A 56 33.78 -9.29 -2.09
N PRO A 57 33.47 -9.38 -3.39
CA PRO A 57 32.18 -9.84 -3.84
C PRO A 57 31.93 -11.25 -3.33
N LYS A 58 30.76 -11.43 -2.71
CA LYS A 58 30.27 -12.73 -2.25
C LYS A 58 28.86 -12.84 -2.77
N ILE A 59 28.64 -13.73 -3.72
CA ILE A 59 27.30 -14.04 -4.21
C ILE A 59 26.64 -14.87 -3.11
N PRO A 60 25.62 -14.35 -2.42
CA PRO A 60 24.87 -15.13 -1.45
C PRO A 60 24.17 -16.30 -2.14
N GLU A 61 24.10 -17.43 -1.46
CA GLU A 61 23.34 -18.59 -1.93
C GLU A 61 21.88 -18.17 -2.19
N ALA A 62 21.42 -18.40 -3.43
CA ALA A 62 20.14 -17.89 -3.91
C ALA A 62 18.95 -18.47 -3.12
N GLU A 63 19.06 -19.73 -2.69
CA GLU A 63 18.01 -20.43 -1.96
C GLU A 63 17.81 -19.88 -0.54
N ASP A 64 18.90 -19.63 0.19
CA ASP A 64 18.84 -19.03 1.52
C ASP A 64 18.22 -17.64 1.50
N ARG A 65 18.60 -16.84 0.49
CA ARG A 65 18.00 -15.52 0.27
C ARG A 65 16.50 -15.66 0.01
N ARG A 66 16.10 -16.52 -0.92
CA ARG A 66 14.69 -16.74 -1.28
C ARG A 66 13.87 -17.18 -0.06
N ARG A 67 14.40 -18.09 0.77
CA ARG A 67 13.75 -18.56 2.00
C ARG A 67 13.52 -17.42 3.00
N LYS A 68 14.53 -16.57 3.22
CA LYS A 68 14.42 -15.41 4.13
C LYS A 68 13.41 -14.39 3.62
N GLU A 69 13.46 -14.06 2.32
CA GLU A 69 12.50 -13.14 1.69
C GLU A 69 11.06 -13.66 1.78
N LEU A 70 10.85 -14.95 1.54
CA LEU A 70 9.52 -15.56 1.64
C LEU A 70 8.98 -15.45 3.07
N LYS A 71 9.78 -15.82 4.07
CA LYS A 71 9.41 -15.72 5.49
C LYS A 71 9.07 -14.27 5.85
N TYR A 72 9.88 -13.33 5.37
CA TYR A 72 9.68 -11.91 5.62
C TYR A 72 8.40 -11.38 4.97
N GLY A 73 8.15 -11.71 3.71
CA GLY A 73 6.93 -11.31 3.00
C GLY A 73 5.66 -11.83 3.65
N VAL A 74 5.66 -13.09 4.12
CA VAL A 74 4.53 -13.67 4.87
C VAL A 74 4.28 -12.91 6.17
N ASN A 75 5.35 -12.58 6.91
CA ASN A 75 5.23 -11.82 8.15
C ASN A 75 4.74 -10.39 7.89
N GLN A 76 5.28 -9.70 6.89
CA GLN A 76 4.81 -8.37 6.49
C GLN A 76 3.31 -8.38 6.20
N LYS A 77 2.84 -9.35 5.40
CA LYS A 77 1.41 -9.53 5.12
C LYS A 77 0.62 -9.70 6.41
N LYS A 78 1.05 -10.63 7.29
CA LYS A 78 0.38 -10.89 8.57
C LYS A 78 0.29 -9.65 9.46
N TYR A 79 1.39 -8.89 9.61
CA TYR A 79 1.40 -7.68 10.42
C TYR A 79 0.54 -6.58 9.82
N TYR A 80 0.57 -6.41 8.50
CA TYR A 80 -0.28 -5.47 7.78
C TYR A 80 -1.76 -5.83 7.97
N ASP A 81 -2.14 -7.08 7.73
CA ASP A 81 -3.50 -7.56 7.85
C ASP A 81 -4.03 -7.38 9.29
N LYS A 82 -3.20 -7.68 10.30
CA LYS A 82 -3.52 -7.46 11.72
C LYS A 82 -3.71 -5.98 12.06
N HIS A 83 -2.76 -5.13 11.66
CA HIS A 83 -2.78 -3.70 11.98
C HIS A 83 -3.95 -2.98 11.31
N HIS A 84 -4.26 -3.33 10.07
CA HIS A 84 -5.33 -2.70 9.29
C HIS A 84 -6.67 -3.43 9.39
N ARG A 85 -6.76 -4.49 10.22
CA ARG A 85 -7.95 -5.33 10.37
C ARG A 85 -8.54 -5.72 9.03
N VAL A 86 -7.67 -6.15 8.11
CA VAL A 86 -8.04 -6.51 6.75
C VAL A 86 -9.04 -7.66 6.81
N LYS A 87 -10.19 -7.47 6.18
CA LYS A 87 -11.24 -8.48 6.02
C LYS A 87 -11.41 -8.74 4.54
N ASP A 88 -11.66 -9.99 4.16
CA ASP A 88 -12.09 -10.29 2.81
C ASP A 88 -13.53 -9.78 2.63
N LEU A 89 -13.74 -8.90 1.66
CA LEU A 89 -15.05 -8.34 1.36
C LEU A 89 -15.85 -9.33 0.52
N GLN A 90 -17.14 -9.45 0.82
CA GLN A 90 -18.07 -10.31 0.08
C GLN A 90 -18.01 -10.02 -1.42
N GLU A 91 -17.96 -11.06 -2.25
CA GLU A 91 -17.99 -10.91 -3.69
C GLU A 91 -19.27 -10.24 -4.16
N LEU A 92 -19.17 -9.51 -5.27
CA LEU A 92 -20.29 -8.79 -5.84
C LEU A 92 -20.73 -9.48 -7.13
N GLU A 93 -22.04 -9.51 -7.34
CA GLU A 93 -22.64 -10.12 -8.52
C GLU A 93 -22.82 -9.10 -9.64
N PRO A 94 -22.65 -9.51 -10.91
CA PRO A 94 -23.03 -8.69 -12.05
C PRO A 94 -24.47 -8.17 -11.90
N GLY A 95 -24.69 -6.90 -12.24
CA GLY A 95 -25.99 -6.24 -12.14
C GLY A 95 -26.25 -5.51 -10.82
N GLN A 96 -25.46 -5.75 -9.76
CA GLN A 96 -25.64 -5.04 -8.49
C GLN A 96 -25.32 -3.55 -8.59
N VAL A 97 -26.13 -2.72 -7.93
CA VAL A 97 -25.87 -1.28 -7.79
C VAL A 97 -24.89 -1.07 -6.64
N VAL A 98 -23.84 -0.30 -6.94
CA VAL A 98 -22.77 0.01 -6.01
C VAL A 98 -22.51 1.50 -5.95
N TRP A 99 -22.26 1.98 -4.74
CA TRP A 99 -21.69 3.30 -4.52
C TRP A 99 -20.17 3.24 -4.67
N ILE A 100 -19.63 4.11 -5.54
CA ILE A 100 -18.22 4.23 -5.83
C ILE A 100 -17.65 5.31 -4.91
N THR A 101 -16.84 4.93 -3.93
CA THR A 101 -16.37 5.88 -2.91
C THR A 101 -15.45 6.97 -3.46
N ASP A 102 -14.65 6.65 -4.48
CA ASP A 102 -13.69 7.58 -5.08
C ASP A 102 -14.38 8.67 -5.91
N GLN A 103 -15.33 8.28 -6.77
CA GLN A 103 -16.07 9.22 -7.63
C GLN A 103 -17.31 9.82 -6.96
N ARG A 104 -17.68 9.33 -5.76
CA ARG A 104 -18.90 9.70 -5.04
C ARG A 104 -20.13 9.63 -5.96
N SER A 105 -20.24 8.53 -6.69
CA SER A 105 -21.29 8.29 -7.66
C SER A 105 -21.81 6.85 -7.58
N TYR A 106 -23.03 6.64 -8.03
CA TYR A 106 -23.57 5.29 -8.21
C TYR A 106 -23.12 4.70 -9.56
N GLY A 107 -22.93 3.39 -9.57
CA GLY A 107 -22.69 2.62 -10.77
C GLY A 107 -23.22 1.20 -10.64
N ARG A 108 -23.25 0.48 -11.75
CA ARG A 108 -23.72 -0.92 -11.79
C ARG A 108 -22.57 -1.84 -12.14
N ILE A 109 -22.47 -2.99 -11.49
CA ILE A 109 -21.40 -3.94 -11.80
C ILE A 109 -21.71 -4.62 -13.13
N LYS A 110 -20.78 -4.54 -14.07
CA LYS A 110 -20.88 -5.25 -15.36
C LYS A 110 -20.35 -6.67 -15.25
N ALA A 111 -19.15 -6.83 -14.68
CA ALA A 111 -18.50 -8.14 -14.53
C ALA A 111 -17.33 -8.10 -13.54
N LYS A 112 -16.91 -9.27 -13.06
CA LYS A 112 -15.60 -9.47 -12.41
C LYS A 112 -14.49 -9.32 -13.45
N HIS A 113 -13.39 -8.65 -13.10
CA HIS A 113 -12.22 -8.52 -13.97
C HIS A 113 -11.30 -9.72 -13.81
N ALA A 114 -10.46 -10.01 -14.81
CA ALA A 114 -9.42 -11.04 -14.72
C ALA A 114 -8.38 -10.82 -13.61
N ALA A 115 -8.31 -9.59 -13.06
CA ALA A 115 -7.37 -9.25 -12.00
C ALA A 115 -8.07 -9.45 -10.65
N PRO A 116 -7.37 -9.96 -9.61
CA PRO A 116 -7.99 -10.24 -8.33
C PRO A 116 -8.60 -8.97 -7.72
N ARG A 117 -9.72 -9.14 -7.03
CA ARG A 117 -10.43 -8.07 -6.30
C ARG A 117 -10.86 -6.88 -7.18
N SER A 118 -10.84 -7.01 -8.50
CA SER A 118 -11.17 -5.93 -9.44
C SER A 118 -12.46 -6.22 -10.18
N TYR A 119 -13.27 -5.18 -10.39
CA TYR A 119 -14.57 -5.23 -11.05
C TYR A 119 -14.65 -4.18 -12.17
N LEU A 120 -15.42 -4.49 -13.20
CA LEU A 120 -15.85 -3.54 -14.21
C LEU A 120 -17.19 -2.96 -13.79
N VAL A 121 -17.27 -1.64 -13.68
CA VAL A 121 -18.45 -0.90 -13.22
C VAL A 121 -18.90 0.03 -14.33
N GLU A 122 -20.17 -0.07 -14.68
CA GLU A 122 -20.88 0.78 -15.62
C GLU A 122 -21.32 2.06 -14.90
N THR A 123 -20.82 3.20 -15.37
CA THR A 123 -21.17 4.55 -14.92
C THR A 123 -21.70 5.36 -16.10
N PRO A 124 -22.42 6.48 -15.88
CA PRO A 124 -22.90 7.34 -16.96
C PRO A 124 -21.77 7.85 -17.89
N ARG A 125 -20.53 7.95 -17.38
CA ARG A 125 -19.36 8.38 -18.16
C ARG A 125 -18.69 7.25 -18.94
N GLY A 126 -19.14 6.00 -18.76
CA GLY A 126 -18.57 4.81 -19.39
C GLY A 126 -18.25 3.68 -18.39
N ILE A 127 -17.52 2.68 -18.88
CA ILE A 127 -17.13 1.51 -18.08
C ILE A 127 -15.77 1.77 -17.44
N ILE A 128 -15.70 1.66 -16.12
CA ILE A 128 -14.48 1.89 -15.35
C ILE A 128 -14.06 0.63 -14.59
N ARG A 129 -12.75 0.45 -14.40
CA ARG A 129 -12.19 -0.64 -13.58
C ARG A 129 -11.97 -0.15 -12.15
N ARG A 130 -12.55 -0.84 -11.16
CA ARG A 130 -12.44 -0.47 -9.73
C ARG A 130 -12.16 -1.67 -8.84
N ASN A 131 -11.40 -1.44 -7.78
CA ASN A 131 -11.16 -2.46 -6.75
C ASN A 131 -12.41 -2.60 -5.86
N ARG A 132 -12.68 -3.83 -5.40
CA ARG A 132 -13.75 -4.20 -4.47
C ARG A 132 -13.82 -3.30 -3.23
N PHE A 133 -12.67 -2.84 -2.72
CA PHE A 133 -12.58 -1.95 -1.57
C PHE A 133 -13.29 -0.60 -1.79
N HIS A 134 -13.33 -0.11 -3.02
CA HIS A 134 -13.97 1.17 -3.37
C HIS A 134 -15.46 1.04 -3.71
N LEU A 135 -16.00 -0.18 -3.73
CA LEU A 135 -17.39 -0.46 -4.09
C LEU A 135 -18.17 -0.83 -2.84
N ARG A 136 -19.21 -0.06 -2.53
CA ARG A 136 -20.15 -0.40 -1.46
C ARG A 136 -21.48 -0.82 -2.06
N PRO A 137 -21.99 -2.03 -1.79
CA PRO A 137 -23.35 -2.39 -2.16
C PRO A 137 -24.31 -1.33 -1.63
N SER A 138 -25.19 -0.84 -2.49
CA SER A 138 -26.28 0.05 -2.09
C SER A 138 -27.59 -0.57 -2.54
N PRO A 139 -28.63 -0.63 -1.67
CA PRO A 139 -29.97 -1.02 -2.08
C PRO A 139 -30.66 0.08 -2.91
N GLY A 140 -30.04 1.26 -3.04
CA GLY A 140 -30.63 2.42 -3.71
C GLY A 140 -30.71 2.27 -5.23
N GLN A 141 -31.80 2.79 -5.81
CA GLN A 141 -31.92 3.01 -7.25
C GLN A 141 -30.78 3.92 -7.75
N LEU A 142 -30.39 3.72 -9.01
CA LEU A 142 -29.44 4.60 -9.72
C LEU A 142 -30.06 5.98 -9.90
N GLU A 143 -29.99 6.84 -8.88
CA GLU A 143 -30.27 8.25 -9.05
C GLU A 143 -29.04 8.92 -9.64
N TYR A 144 -29.16 9.30 -10.92
CA TYR A 144 -28.19 10.16 -11.57
C TYR A 144 -28.31 11.55 -10.96
N VAL A 145 -27.41 11.87 -10.01
CA VAL A 145 -27.25 13.25 -9.56
C VAL A 145 -26.69 14.04 -10.73
N GLN A 146 -27.56 14.76 -11.44
CA GLN A 146 -27.14 15.86 -12.30
C GLN A 146 -26.48 16.89 -11.38
N ASP A 147 -25.21 17.18 -11.62
CA ASP A 147 -24.46 18.21 -10.89
C ASP A 147 -25.17 19.56 -11.07
N LYS A 148 -26.09 19.89 -10.15
CA LYS A 148 -26.45 21.26 -9.83
C LYS A 148 -25.75 21.60 -8.54
N GLU A 149 -24.91 22.62 -8.62
CA GLU A 149 -24.18 23.25 -7.54
C GLU A 149 -24.96 23.22 -6.21
N ARG A 150 -24.34 22.74 -5.12
CA ARG A 150 -24.28 23.37 -3.78
C ARG A 150 -23.95 22.39 -2.66
N THR A 151 -22.82 22.67 -2.01
CA THR A 151 -22.56 22.58 -0.55
C THR A 151 -23.03 21.32 0.18
N ALA A 152 -22.14 20.31 0.27
CA ALA A 152 -22.33 19.17 1.17
C ALA A 152 -22.13 19.59 2.64
N ARG A 153 -23.20 20.00 3.31
CA ARG A 153 -23.31 19.86 4.77
C ARG A 153 -23.86 18.46 5.07
N PHE A 154 -23.01 17.59 5.58
CA PHE A 154 -23.46 16.32 6.17
C PHE A 154 -24.40 16.61 7.35
N PRO A 155 -25.56 15.94 7.49
CA PRO A 155 -26.28 15.96 8.75
C PRO A 155 -25.43 15.22 9.80
N ARG A 156 -24.94 15.95 10.80
CA ARG A 156 -24.41 15.36 12.03
C ARG A 156 -25.57 14.60 12.67
N ARG A 157 -25.55 13.25 12.60
CA ARG A 157 -26.34 12.44 13.52
C ARG A 157 -25.76 12.66 14.92
N LEU A 158 -26.39 13.54 15.68
CA LEU A 158 -26.31 13.56 17.14
C LEU A 158 -26.95 12.26 17.63
N LEU A 159 -26.15 11.22 17.82
CA LEU A 159 -26.52 10.14 18.73
C LEU A 159 -25.72 10.35 20.00
N ALA A 160 -26.39 10.99 20.96
CA ALA A 160 -25.99 10.91 22.36
C ALA A 160 -26.06 9.44 22.78
N CYS A 161 -24.93 8.89 23.22
CA CYS A 161 -24.90 7.70 24.06
C CYS A 161 -23.98 8.02 25.24
N PRO A 162 -24.50 7.99 26.48
CA PRO A 162 -23.74 8.28 27.67
C PRO A 162 -23.06 7.01 28.19
N ILE A 163 -22.04 7.21 29.03
CA ILE A 163 -21.45 6.23 29.98
C ILE A 163 -20.45 5.23 29.36
N PHE A 164 -19.17 5.43 29.62
CA PHE A 164 -18.42 4.61 30.59
C PHE A 164 -17.14 5.34 31.02
N ARG A 165 -16.92 5.29 32.34
CA ARG A 165 -15.80 5.85 33.11
C ARG A 165 -14.56 4.98 32.96
#